data_AF-X0WQ18-F1
#
_entry.id   AF-X0WQ18-F1
#
_cell.length_a   1.000
_cell.length_b   1.000
_cell.length_c   1.000
_cell.angle_alpha   90.00
_cell.angle_beta   90.00
_cell.angle_gamma   90.00
#
_symmetry.space_group_name_H-M   'P 1'
#
loop_
_entity.id
_entity.type
_entity.pdbx_description
1 polymer ?
#
loop_
_entity_poly.entity_id
_entity_poly.type
_entity_poly.pdbx_seq_one_letter_code
_entity_poly.pdbx_strand_id
1 'polypeptide(L)'
;MVMVSIGAAVSVILAVTGKALNLIGVFQIIGASFGPICGSMAADYLLSGCKWSGPRKGVNLAGYIAWAVGFVVAILPAIGIPFLVAKEKFSFINPAPVIAFVIGFVLYIILVKAGLQPPVVEMAAARPQSAPQEAPVEETTDEEKKD
;
A
#
# COMPACT_ATOMS: atom_id res chain seq x y z
N MET A 1 11.56 14.55 -4.37
CA MET A 1 12.41 14.11 -5.50
C MET A 1 13.46 13.08 -5.09
N VAL A 2 14.17 13.27 -3.98
CA VAL A 2 15.23 12.33 -3.49
C VAL A 2 14.78 10.86 -3.42
N MET A 3 13.64 10.56 -2.81
CA MET A 3 13.15 9.16 -2.68
C MET A 3 12.86 8.49 -4.02
N VAL A 4 12.35 9.25 -5.00
CA VAL A 4 12.04 8.75 -6.34
C VAL A 4 13.33 8.39 -7.08
N SER A 5 14.34 9.27 -7.01
CA SER A 5 15.65 9.04 -7.63
C SER A 5 16.38 7.84 -7.03
N ILE A 6 16.31 7.66 -5.71
CA ILE A 6 16.89 6.48 -5.02
C ILE A 6 16.17 5.20 -5.47
N GLY A 7 14.83 5.22 -5.51
CA GLY A 7 14.05 4.08 -6.00
C GLY A 7 14.42 3.70 -7.43
N ALA A 8 14.56 4.69 -8.32
CA ALA A 8 15.00 4.49 -9.69
C ALA A 8 16.40 3.84 -9.75
N ALA A 9 17.38 4.38 -9.01
CA ALA A 9 18.73 3.84 -8.98
C ALA A 9 18.77 2.36 -8.51
N VAL A 10 18.03 2.04 -7.43
CA VAL A 10 17.96 0.65 -6.92
C VAL A 10 17.29 -0.27 -7.93
N SER A 11 16.24 0.18 -8.63
CA SER A 11 15.56 -0.62 -9.64
C SER A 11 16.47 -0.99 -10.82
N VAL A 12 17.32 -0.06 -11.27
CA VAL A 12 18.32 -0.30 -12.33
C VAL A 12 19.34 -1.33 -11.88
N ILE A 13 19.85 -1.24 -10.65
CA ILE A 13 20.80 -2.21 -10.09
C ILE A 13 20.17 -3.61 -10.03
N LEU A 14 18.92 -3.72 -9.57
CA LEU A 14 18.19 -4.99 -9.50
C LEU A 14 17.94 -5.60 -10.89
N ALA A 15 17.72 -4.76 -11.90
CA ALA A 15 17.53 -5.20 -13.28
C ALA A 15 18.84 -5.74 -13.89
N VAL A 16 19.94 -4.99 -13.76
CA VAL A 16 21.25 -5.40 -14.32
C VAL A 16 21.80 -6.65 -13.64
N THR A 17 21.55 -6.82 -12.35
CA THR A 17 21.98 -8.02 -11.60
C THR A 17 21.09 -9.25 -11.82
N GLY A 18 20.01 -9.12 -12.60
CA GLY A 18 19.07 -10.22 -12.86
C GLY A 18 18.21 -10.63 -11.66
N LYS A 19 18.36 -10.01 -10.48
CA LYS A 19 17.53 -10.32 -9.29
C LYS A 19 16.06 -10.01 -9.52
N ALA A 20 15.75 -9.00 -10.34
CA ALA A 20 14.38 -8.69 -10.74
C ALA A 20 13.70 -9.81 -11.56
N LEU A 21 14.47 -10.71 -12.19
CA LEU A 21 13.93 -11.84 -12.95
C LEU A 21 13.37 -12.96 -12.06
N ASN A 22 13.66 -12.93 -10.75
CA ASN A 22 13.05 -13.85 -9.79
C ASN A 22 11.61 -13.42 -9.44
N LEU A 23 10.71 -13.59 -10.41
CA LEU A 23 9.30 -13.19 -10.31
C LEU A 23 8.61 -13.82 -9.11
N ILE A 24 8.84 -15.11 -8.85
CA ILE A 24 8.26 -15.80 -7.70
C ILE A 24 8.70 -15.12 -6.40
N GLY A 25 10.00 -14.90 -6.20
CA GLY A 25 10.52 -14.25 -4.99
C GLY A 25 9.99 -12.82 -4.82
N VAL A 26 9.94 -12.05 -5.90
CA VAL A 26 9.40 -10.69 -5.91
C VAL A 26 7.92 -10.67 -5.52
N PHE A 27 7.10 -11.54 -6.12
CA PHE A 27 5.67 -11.62 -5.79
C PHE A 27 5.40 -12.10 -4.37
N GLN A 28 6.23 -13.00 -3.83
CA GLN A 28 6.11 -13.43 -2.43
C GLN A 28 6.38 -12.27 -1.46
N ILE A 29 7.43 -11.48 -1.70
CA ILE A 29 7.75 -10.31 -0.85
C ILE A 29 6.64 -9.25 -0.94
N ILE A 30 6.20 -8.95 -2.16
CA ILE A 30 5.12 -7.97 -2.41
C ILE A 30 3.83 -8.44 -1.74
N GLY A 31 3.41 -9.69 -1.98
CA GLY A 31 2.19 -10.26 -1.42
C GLY A 31 2.21 -10.30 0.12
N ALA A 32 3.35 -10.66 0.71
CA ALA A 32 3.53 -10.64 2.17
C ALA A 32 3.39 -9.23 2.76
N SER A 33 3.82 -8.19 2.04
CA SER A 33 3.76 -6.79 2.50
C SER A 33 2.39 -6.14 2.31
N PHE A 34 1.74 -6.38 1.17
CA PHE A 34 0.44 -5.76 0.86
C PHE A 34 -0.71 -6.37 1.65
N GLY A 35 -0.67 -7.67 1.95
CA GLY A 35 -1.73 -8.35 2.70
C GLY A 35 -2.12 -7.63 4.01
N PRO A 36 -1.18 -7.38 4.94
CA PRO A 36 -1.45 -6.69 6.20
C PRO A 36 -1.98 -5.27 6.02
N ILE A 37 -1.50 -4.55 5.00
CA ILE A 37 -1.96 -3.19 4.68
C ILE A 37 -3.44 -3.25 4.33
N CYS A 38 -3.80 -4.08 3.35
CA CYS A 38 -5.19 -4.27 2.94
C CYS A 38 -6.08 -4.73 4.10
N GLY A 39 -5.56 -5.61 4.99
CA GLY A 39 -6.26 -6.07 6.18
C GLY A 39 -6.59 -4.93 7.14
N SER A 40 -5.59 -4.09 7.46
CA SER A 40 -5.77 -2.93 8.32
C SER A 40 -6.70 -1.87 7.71
N MET A 41 -6.66 -1.69 6.38
CA MET A 41 -7.58 -0.80 5.67
C MET A 41 -9.02 -1.31 5.73
N ALA A 42 -9.23 -2.61 5.50
CA ALA A 42 -10.56 -3.21 5.61
C ALA A 42 -11.11 -3.11 7.03
N ALA A 43 -10.27 -3.33 8.03
CA ALA A 43 -10.59 -3.18 9.44
C ALA A 43 -11.01 -1.73 9.78
N ASP A 44 -10.25 -0.73 9.33
CA ASP A 44 -10.58 0.68 9.53
C ASP A 44 -11.89 1.07 8.84
N TYR A 45 -12.12 0.58 7.63
CA TYR A 45 -13.36 0.81 6.88
C TYR A 45 -14.60 0.27 7.62
N LEU A 46 -14.52 -0.96 8.14
CA LEU A 46 -15.59 -1.58 8.90
C LEU A 46 -15.84 -0.87 10.24
N LEU A 47 -14.78 -0.53 10.98
CA LEU A 47 -14.89 0.23 12.24
C LEU A 47 -15.43 1.64 12.04
N SER A 48 -15.21 2.23 10.87
CA SER A 48 -15.71 3.56 10.50
C SER A 48 -17.15 3.52 9.96
N GLY A 49 -17.88 2.42 10.13
CA GLY A 49 -19.26 2.28 9.71
C GLY A 49 -19.42 2.15 8.19
N CYS A 50 -18.48 1.44 7.54
CA CYS A 50 -18.41 1.29 6.09
C CYS A 50 -18.30 2.62 5.35
N LYS A 51 -17.59 3.58 5.96
CA LYS A 51 -17.28 4.89 5.39
C LYS A 51 -15.78 5.11 5.43
N TRP A 52 -15.26 5.82 4.44
CA TRP A 52 -13.87 6.26 4.46
C TRP A 52 -13.72 7.36 5.51
N SER A 53 -12.95 7.08 6.56
CA SER A 53 -12.77 7.98 7.71
C SER A 53 -12.04 9.28 7.39
N GLY A 54 -11.47 9.42 6.19
CA GLY A 54 -10.63 10.57 5.83
C GLY A 54 -9.26 10.57 6.50
N PRO A 55 -8.45 11.62 6.27
CA PRO A 55 -7.11 11.74 6.83
C PRO A 55 -7.12 11.76 8.36
N ARG A 56 -6.16 11.08 9.00
CA ARG A 56 -5.98 11.08 10.46
C ARG A 56 -4.75 11.90 10.84
N LYS A 57 -4.75 12.47 12.04
CA LYS A 57 -3.61 13.27 12.53
C LYS A 57 -2.38 12.39 12.72
N GLY A 58 -1.25 12.82 12.16
CA GLY A 58 0.06 12.21 12.43
C GLY A 58 0.17 10.76 11.97
N VAL A 59 0.80 9.93 12.80
CA VAL A 59 1.22 8.56 12.45
C VAL A 59 0.23 7.55 13.04
N ASN A 60 -0.30 6.67 12.19
CA ASN A 60 -1.19 5.58 12.61
C ASN A 60 -0.40 4.41 13.19
N LEU A 61 -0.07 4.47 14.49
CA LEU A 61 0.66 3.40 15.18
C LEU A 61 -0.04 2.04 15.09
N ALA A 62 -1.38 2.01 15.20
CA ALA A 62 -2.14 0.79 15.02
C ALA A 62 -1.90 0.14 13.64
N GLY A 63 -1.87 0.97 12.58
CA GLY A 63 -1.56 0.53 11.22
C GLY A 63 -0.12 0.02 11.05
N TYR A 64 0.86 0.74 11.60
CA TYR A 64 2.28 0.35 11.52
C TYR A 64 2.56 -0.97 12.24
N ILE A 65 1.98 -1.17 13.44
CA ILE A 65 2.15 -2.40 14.20
C ILE A 65 1.46 -3.57 13.48
N ALA A 66 0.22 -3.37 13.01
CA ALA A 66 -0.51 -4.38 12.24
C ALA A 66 0.25 -4.78 10.97
N TRP A 67 0.84 -3.81 10.27
CA TRP A 67 1.68 -4.07 9.10
C TRP A 67 2.95 -4.85 9.46
N ALA A 68 3.71 -4.39 10.45
CA ALA A 68 5.00 -4.98 10.81
C ALA A 68 4.84 -6.45 11.23
N VAL A 69 3.86 -6.74 12.10
CA VAL A 69 3.60 -8.11 12.56
C VAL A 69 3.09 -9.00 11.43
N GLY A 70 2.14 -8.50 10.64
CA GLY A 70 1.61 -9.25 9.49
C GLY A 70 2.68 -9.56 8.45
N PHE A 71 3.56 -8.60 8.15
CA PHE A 71 4.66 -8.79 7.19
C PHE A 71 5.66 -9.82 7.69
N VAL A 72 6.08 -9.73 8.95
CA VAL A 72 7.00 -10.71 9.56
C VAL A 72 6.42 -12.12 9.44
N VAL A 73 5.17 -12.34 9.86
CA VAL A 73 4.55 -13.66 9.80
C VAL A 73 4.45 -14.18 8.35
N ALA A 74 4.10 -13.31 7.40
CA ALA A 74 3.89 -13.68 6.01
C ALA A 74 5.19 -13.91 5.22
N ILE A 75 6.31 -13.28 5.63
CA ILE A 75 7.59 -13.44 4.95
C ILE A 75 8.37 -14.67 5.44
N LEU A 76 8.08 -15.18 6.65
CA LEU A 76 8.76 -16.36 7.23
C LEU A 76 8.92 -17.55 6.25
N PRO A 77 7.88 -17.98 5.50
CA PRO A 77 7.99 -19.07 4.53
C PRO A 77 8.91 -18.75 3.34
N ALA A 78 9.03 -17.47 2.97
CA ALA A 78 9.82 -17.00 1.83
C ALA A 78 11.32 -16.91 2.12
N ILE A 79 11.70 -16.57 3.36
CA ILE A 79 13.12 -16.39 3.75
C ILE A 79 13.80 -17.73 4.02
N GLY A 80 13.06 -18.77 4.40
CA GLY A 80 13.55 -20.16 4.45
C GLY A 80 14.88 -20.32 5.19
N ILE A 81 15.01 -19.75 6.40
CA ILE A 81 16.22 -19.91 7.23
C ILE A 81 16.27 -21.37 7.70
N PRO A 82 17.18 -22.23 7.16
CA PRO A 82 17.12 -23.67 7.39
C PRO A 82 17.31 -24.09 8.85
N PHE A 83 17.98 -23.24 9.65
CA PHE A 83 18.32 -23.52 11.04
C PHE A 83 17.30 -22.96 12.06
N LEU A 84 16.44 -22.01 11.67
CA LEU A 84 15.46 -21.38 12.57
C LEU A 84 14.00 -21.66 12.19
N VAL A 85 13.72 -21.93 10.90
CA VAL A 85 12.37 -21.96 10.35
C VAL A 85 12.28 -23.13 9.36
N ALA A 86 11.86 -24.30 9.85
CA ALA A 86 11.53 -25.41 8.96
C ALA A 86 10.31 -25.03 8.12
N LYS A 87 10.47 -24.94 6.79
CA LYS A 87 9.39 -24.59 5.85
C LYS A 87 8.13 -25.44 6.06
N GLU A 88 8.28 -26.71 6.43
CA GLU A 88 7.17 -27.62 6.71
C GLU A 88 6.32 -27.21 7.93
N LYS A 89 6.93 -26.57 8.94
CA LYS A 89 6.19 -26.07 10.10
C LYS A 89 5.28 -24.90 9.75
N PHE A 90 5.52 -24.21 8.64
CA PHE A 90 4.79 -23.01 8.23
C PHE A 90 4.02 -23.20 6.92
N SER A 91 3.80 -24.44 6.46
CA SER A 91 2.95 -24.73 5.31
C SER A 91 1.51 -24.22 5.49
N PHE A 92 1.04 -24.08 6.74
CA PHE A 92 -0.25 -23.47 7.05
C PHE A 92 -0.33 -21.98 6.67
N ILE A 93 0.81 -21.30 6.46
CA ILE A 93 0.86 -19.89 6.04
C ILE A 93 0.54 -19.71 4.56
N ASN A 94 0.25 -20.79 3.80
CA ASN A 94 -0.16 -20.69 2.41
C ASN A 94 -1.71 -20.65 2.30
N PRO A 95 -2.33 -19.61 1.69
CA PRO A 95 -1.74 -18.47 0.96
C PRO A 95 -1.31 -17.30 1.86
N ALA A 96 -0.02 -16.92 1.77
CA ALA A 96 0.60 -15.92 2.65
C ALA A 96 -0.11 -14.55 2.64
N PRO A 97 -0.53 -13.99 1.49
CA PRO A 97 -1.22 -12.70 1.46
C PRO A 97 -2.54 -12.69 2.25
N VAL A 98 -3.27 -13.81 2.23
CA VAL A 98 -4.58 -13.92 2.91
C VAL A 98 -4.38 -14.00 4.41
N ILE A 99 -3.39 -14.76 4.88
CA ILE A 99 -3.10 -14.86 6.31
C ILE A 99 -2.54 -13.53 6.83
N ALA A 100 -1.67 -12.89 6.05
CA ALA A 100 -1.17 -11.56 6.35
C ALA A 100 -2.30 -10.52 6.44
N PHE A 101 -3.28 -10.61 5.54
CA PHE A 101 -4.51 -9.81 5.59
C PHE A 101 -5.29 -10.04 6.87
N VAL A 102 -5.56 -11.29 7.25
CA VAL A 102 -6.30 -11.61 8.48
C VAL A 102 -5.55 -11.11 9.73
N ILE A 103 -4.22 -11.26 9.77
CA ILE A 103 -3.41 -10.75 10.88
C ILE A 103 -3.47 -9.23 10.95
N GLY A 104 -3.27 -8.55 9.82
CA GLY A 104 -3.36 -7.09 9.75
C GLY A 104 -4.74 -6.59 10.17
N PHE A 105 -5.80 -7.28 9.73
CA PHE A 105 -7.17 -6.99 10.12
C PHE A 105 -7.37 -7.12 11.63
N VAL A 106 -7.12 -8.30 12.20
CA VAL A 106 -7.39 -8.59 13.61
C VAL A 106 -6.55 -7.71 14.53
N LEU A 107 -5.25 -7.56 14.25
CA LEU A 107 -4.39 -6.70 15.04
C LEU A 107 -4.85 -5.26 15.01
N TYR A 108 -5.23 -4.73 13.84
CA TYR A 108 -5.73 -3.37 13.73
C TYR A 108 -6.96 -3.18 14.62
N ILE A 109 -7.93 -4.11 14.60
CA ILE A 109 -9.11 -4.04 15.48
C ILE A 109 -8.73 -4.00 16.96
N ILE A 110 -7.78 -4.85 17.38
CA ILE A 110 -7.33 -4.91 18.78
C ILE A 110 -6.64 -3.59 19.18
N LEU A 111 -5.75 -3.08 18.34
CA LEU A 111 -4.98 -1.86 18.57
C LEU A 111 -5.87 -0.61 18.60
N VAL A 112 -6.88 -0.55 17.72
CA VAL A 112 -7.88 0.53 17.74
C VAL A 112 -8.71 0.47 19.03
N LYS A 113 -9.16 -0.73 19.43
CA LYS A 113 -9.87 -0.92 20.71
C LYS A 113 -9.02 -0.58 21.93
N ALA A 114 -7.69 -0.70 21.82
CA ALA A 114 -6.74 -0.26 22.83
C ALA A 114 -6.44 1.26 22.79
N GLY A 115 -7.05 2.01 21.87
CA GLY A 115 -6.94 3.47 21.79
C GLY A 115 -5.74 3.99 21.00
N LEU A 116 -5.03 3.15 20.24
CA LEU A 116 -3.85 3.56 19.45
C LEU A 116 -4.21 4.19 18.09
N GLN A 117 -5.50 4.43 17.84
CA GLN A 117 -5.95 5.04 16.59
C GLN A 117 -5.90 6.57 16.68
N PRO A 118 -5.19 7.26 15.78
CA PRO A 118 -5.21 8.71 15.76
C PRO A 118 -6.59 9.27 15.36
N PRO A 119 -6.95 10.46 15.88
CA PRO A 119 -8.22 11.11 15.57
C PRO A 119 -8.27 11.54 14.10
N VAL A 120 -9.47 11.47 13.53
CA VAL A 120 -9.76 11.97 12.18
C VAL A 120 -9.59 13.49 12.15
N VAL A 121 -9.00 14.01 11.07
CA VAL A 121 -8.97 15.43 10.77
C VAL A 121 -10.26 15.79 10.04
N GLU A 122 -11.04 16.70 10.62
CA GLU A 122 -12.16 17.29 9.90
C GLU A 122 -11.62 18.12 8.72
N MET A 123 -12.01 17.72 7.51
CA MET A 123 -11.78 18.56 6.34
C MET A 123 -13.01 19.45 6.15
N ALA A 124 -12.79 20.75 5.92
CA ALA A 124 -13.82 21.62 5.39
C ALA A 124 -14.35 20.98 4.10
N ALA A 125 -15.68 20.87 3.98
CA ALA A 125 -16.33 20.25 2.82
C ALA A 125 -15.71 20.78 1.52
N ALA A 126 -15.28 19.88 0.65
CA ALA A 126 -14.65 20.23 -0.60
C ALA A 126 -15.54 21.25 -1.34
N ARG A 127 -14.99 22.44 -1.60
CA ARG A 127 -15.64 23.43 -2.46
C ARG A 127 -15.89 22.72 -3.81
N PRO A 128 -17.11 22.77 -4.38
CA PRO A 128 -17.37 22.14 -5.66
C PRO A 128 -16.33 22.59 -6.68
N GLN A 129 -15.66 21.62 -7.29
CA GLN A 129 -14.62 21.85 -8.28
C GLN A 129 -15.25 22.68 -9.41
N SER A 130 -14.85 23.96 -9.53
CA SER A 130 -15.33 24.82 -10.61
C SER A 130 -15.01 24.15 -11.94
N ALA A 131 -16.02 24.06 -12.80
CA ALA A 131 -16.00 23.36 -14.08
C ALA A 131 -14.75 23.70 -14.92
N PRO A 132 -14.30 22.79 -15.81
CA PRO A 132 -13.15 23.02 -16.67
C PRO A 132 -13.27 24.37 -17.38
N GLN A 133 -12.25 25.23 -17.24
CA GLN A 133 -12.12 26.42 -18.08
C GLN A 133 -12.00 25.94 -19.53
N GLU A 134 -13.05 26.21 -20.30
CA GLU A 134 -13.09 26.02 -21.74
C GLU A 134 -11.96 26.85 -22.34
N ALA A 135 -10.94 26.17 -22.89
CA ALA A 135 -9.80 26.82 -23.51
C ALA A 135 -10.31 27.69 -24.68
N PRO A 136 -9.73 28.88 -24.93
CA PRO A 136 -10.08 29.67 -26.09
C PRO A 136 -9.83 28.84 -27.34
N VAL A 137 -10.87 28.64 -28.16
CA VAL A 137 -10.75 28.06 -29.49
C VAL A 137 -9.80 28.94 -30.28
N GLU A 138 -8.63 28.39 -30.62
CA GLU A 138 -7.65 29.01 -31.51
C GLU A 138 -8.32 29.15 -32.88
N GLU A 139 -8.76 30.36 -33.20
CA GLU A 139 -9.31 30.72 -34.50
C GLU A 139 -8.19 30.60 -35.54
N THR A 140 -8.11 29.44 -36.17
CA THR A 140 -7.26 29.22 -37.34
C THR A 140 -7.78 30.10 -38.47
N THR A 141 -7.15 31.27 -38.67
CA THR A 141 -7.31 32.02 -39.91
C THR A 141 -6.70 31.20 -41.05
N ASP A 142 -7.57 30.59 -41.84
CA ASP A 142 -7.29 30.14 -43.20
C ASP A 142 -6.80 31.33 -44.04
N GLU A 143 -5.51 31.37 -44.38
CA GLU A 143 -5.03 32.07 -45.56
C GLU A 143 -4.01 31.19 -46.30
N GLU A 144 -4.52 30.23 -47.07
CA GLU A 144 -3.83 29.76 -48.26
C GLU A 144 -4.50 30.42 -49.49
N LYS A 145 -3.67 31.03 -50.35
CA LYS A 145 -3.82 31.13 -51.83
C LYS A 145 -4.29 32.45 -52.47
N LYS A 146 -3.31 33.25 -52.92
CA LYS A 146 -3.17 34.00 -54.20
C LYS A 146 -2.08 35.08 -53.98
N ASP A 147 -1.02 35.24 -54.77
CA ASP A 147 -0.70 34.94 -56.17
C ASP A 147 0.81 34.63 -56.31
#